data_AF-A0A077NBB0-F1
#
_entry.id   AF-A0A077NBB0-F1
#
_cell.length_a   1.000
_cell.length_b   1.000
_cell.length_c   1.000
_cell.angle_alpha   90.00
_cell.angle_beta   90.00
_cell.angle_gamma   90.00
#
_symmetry.space_group_name_H-M   'P 1'
#
loop_
_entity.id
_entity.type
_entity.pdbx_description
1 polymer ?
#
loop_
_entity_poly.entity_id
_entity_poly.type
_entity_poly.pdbx_seq_one_letter_code
_entity_poly.pdbx_strand_id
1 'polypeptide(L)'
;MLSIPVNEVCKSSNSVQNMTAIMHGGIPVITTELLANVYGTDPIRIQQNHTRNADRFVEGKHFFKLAGEALKKLRLSLSESQNLRPSQRGLQISPKARNLMLWTERGAARHAKMLDTDQAWNVFEALEDFYFNQKESESVATKTTTQSRTPLRGLVNIIMGKYGLNSKKLFQMVHHEFGVNHIDELTHDQLPSAMEYLAAKVIEGEFLGKEEMPIPNGYSGFTGRLLMELENGETIYSQALTPKHHVSTLNDFMEIAQRAGYLLIHKEDMQPMMKALESYKFNA
;
A
#
# COMPACT_ATOMS: atom_id res chain seq x y z
N MET A 1 -4.46 37.42 -12.63
CA MET A 1 -3.93 36.26 -13.39
C MET A 1 -4.71 35.05 -12.93
N LEU A 2 -5.70 34.64 -13.72
CA LEU A 2 -6.69 33.62 -13.37
C LEU A 2 -6.18 32.25 -13.80
N SER A 3 -6.22 31.31 -12.85
CA SER A 3 -5.89 29.90 -13.00
C SER A 3 -6.75 29.23 -14.06
N ILE A 4 -6.11 28.57 -15.02
CA ILE A 4 -6.78 27.66 -15.96
C ILE A 4 -6.75 26.26 -15.31
N PRO A 5 -7.89 25.64 -15.00
CA PRO A 5 -7.92 24.29 -14.46
C PRO A 5 -7.53 23.27 -15.53
N VAL A 6 -6.64 22.36 -15.14
CA VAL A 6 -6.23 21.18 -15.90
C VAL A 6 -7.44 20.28 -16.12
N ASN A 7 -8.14 20.45 -17.24
CA ASN A 7 -9.08 19.43 -17.76
C ASN A 7 -9.47 19.59 -19.25
N GLU A 8 -8.67 20.27 -20.06
CA GLU A 8 -8.95 20.41 -21.50
C GLU A 8 -7.74 20.01 -22.36
N VAL A 9 -7.51 18.71 -22.45
CA VAL A 9 -6.98 18.10 -23.68
C VAL A 9 -7.84 16.85 -23.93
N CYS A 10 -8.28 16.69 -25.18
CA CYS A 10 -9.25 15.70 -25.70
C CYS A 10 -10.75 16.07 -25.62
N LYS A 11 -11.10 17.28 -26.08
CA LYS A 11 -12.43 17.59 -26.64
C LYS A 11 -12.38 17.58 -28.18
N SER A 12 -12.21 16.41 -28.77
CA SER A 12 -12.41 16.23 -30.22
C SER A 12 -12.59 14.76 -30.59
N SER A 13 -13.72 14.18 -30.19
CA SER A 13 -14.53 13.22 -30.98
C SER A 13 -15.54 12.51 -30.07
N ASN A 14 -16.83 12.67 -30.37
CA ASN A 14 -17.89 11.89 -29.74
C ASN A 14 -17.69 10.40 -30.06
N SER A 15 -17.84 9.54 -29.03
CA SER A 15 -18.53 8.23 -29.05
C SER A 15 -17.87 7.02 -28.36
N VAL A 16 -16.91 7.19 -27.43
CA VAL A 16 -16.45 6.04 -26.58
C VAL A 16 -16.89 6.16 -25.12
N GLN A 17 -17.03 7.38 -24.59
CA GLN A 17 -17.29 7.61 -23.16
C GLN A 17 -18.69 7.18 -22.65
N ASN A 18 -19.60 6.76 -23.54
CA ASN A 18 -20.97 6.38 -23.15
C ASN A 18 -21.39 4.98 -23.63
N MET A 19 -20.41 4.12 -23.94
CA MET A 19 -20.66 2.78 -24.44
C MET A 19 -20.76 1.77 -23.29
N THR A 20 -21.88 1.05 -23.21
CA THR A 20 -22.05 -0.01 -22.22
C THR A 20 -21.24 -1.24 -22.66
N ALA A 21 -20.15 -1.55 -21.94
CA ALA A 21 -19.35 -2.73 -22.21
C ALA A 21 -20.17 -4.01 -22.00
N ILE A 22 -20.08 -4.97 -22.94
CA ILE A 22 -20.68 -6.28 -22.77
C ILE A 22 -19.76 -7.06 -21.85
N MET A 23 -20.30 -7.63 -20.77
CA MET A 23 -19.52 -8.46 -19.86
C MET A 23 -19.66 -9.94 -20.22
N HIS A 24 -18.55 -10.61 -20.48
CA HIS A 24 -18.50 -12.06 -20.68
C HIS A 24 -17.55 -12.69 -19.66
N GLY A 25 -18.09 -13.42 -18.69
CA GLY A 25 -17.28 -14.01 -17.61
C GLY A 25 -16.54 -12.98 -16.76
N GLY A 26 -17.12 -11.78 -16.57
CA GLY A 26 -16.49 -10.67 -15.83
C GLY A 26 -15.47 -9.86 -16.65
N ILE A 27 -15.24 -10.21 -17.91
CA ILE A 27 -14.32 -9.51 -18.80
C ILE A 27 -15.11 -8.61 -19.76
N PRO A 28 -14.75 -7.33 -19.89
CA PRO A 28 -15.35 -6.44 -20.88
C PRO A 28 -14.95 -6.89 -22.29
N VAL A 29 -15.96 -7.06 -23.14
CA VAL A 29 -15.79 -7.50 -24.52
C VAL A 29 -16.67 -6.70 -25.47
N ILE A 30 -16.27 -6.67 -26.75
CA ILE A 30 -16.97 -5.96 -27.82
C ILE A 30 -17.11 -6.86 -29.06
N THR A 31 -18.15 -6.64 -29.88
CA THR A 31 -18.34 -7.42 -31.11
C THR A 31 -17.46 -6.91 -32.25
N THR A 32 -17.30 -7.71 -33.29
CA THR A 32 -16.54 -7.34 -34.50
C THR A 32 -17.09 -6.09 -35.17
N GLU A 33 -18.41 -5.91 -35.20
CA GLU A 33 -19.07 -4.75 -35.80
C GLU A 33 -18.74 -3.47 -35.02
N LEU A 34 -18.80 -3.57 -33.69
CA LEU A 34 -18.46 -2.45 -32.84
C LEU A 34 -16.98 -2.11 -32.92
N LEU A 35 -16.11 -3.12 -32.92
CA LEU A 35 -14.67 -2.94 -33.08
C LEU A 35 -14.32 -2.26 -34.40
N ALA A 36 -15.01 -2.62 -35.47
CA ALA A 36 -14.84 -2.01 -36.79
C ALA A 36 -15.24 -0.53 -36.77
N ASN A 37 -16.37 -0.20 -36.13
CA ASN A 37 -16.80 1.19 -35.96
C ASN A 37 -15.80 2.02 -35.15
N VAL A 38 -15.27 1.48 -34.04
CA VAL A 38 -14.27 2.16 -33.21
C VAL A 38 -13.01 2.48 -34.02
N TYR A 39 -12.55 1.55 -34.85
CA TYR A 39 -11.37 1.77 -35.69
C TYR A 39 -11.65 2.43 -37.04
N GLY A 40 -12.88 2.87 -37.32
CA GLY A 40 -13.23 3.50 -38.60
C GLY A 40 -12.99 2.57 -39.80
N THR A 41 -13.24 1.27 -39.64
CA THR A 41 -13.00 0.26 -40.67
C THR A 41 -14.22 -0.65 -40.86
N ASP A 42 -14.14 -1.58 -41.81
CA ASP A 42 -15.23 -2.52 -42.08
C ASP A 42 -15.08 -3.81 -41.28
N PRO A 43 -16.18 -4.44 -40.81
CA PRO A 43 -16.13 -5.71 -40.08
C PRO A 43 -15.37 -6.81 -40.82
N ILE A 44 -15.43 -6.80 -42.17
CA ILE A 44 -14.70 -7.76 -43.00
C ILE A 44 -13.18 -7.63 -42.86
N ARG A 45 -12.66 -6.40 -42.66
CA ARG A 45 -11.22 -6.16 -42.46
C ARG A 45 -10.74 -6.71 -41.12
N ILE A 46 -11.54 -6.56 -40.07
CA ILE A 46 -11.27 -7.18 -38.76
C ILE A 46 -11.18 -8.71 -38.88
N GLN A 47 -12.14 -9.33 -39.57
CA GLN A 47 -12.18 -10.79 -39.76
C GLN A 47 -11.00 -11.29 -40.60
N GLN A 48 -10.67 -10.61 -41.70
CA GLN A 48 -9.53 -10.94 -42.54
C GLN A 48 -8.21 -10.80 -41.76
N ASN A 49 -8.05 -9.74 -40.96
CA ASN A 49 -6.86 -9.53 -40.15
C ASN A 49 -6.67 -10.63 -39.11
N HIS A 50 -7.74 -11.02 -38.42
CA HIS A 50 -7.70 -12.15 -37.50
C HIS A 50 -7.29 -13.44 -38.23
N THR A 51 -7.88 -13.72 -39.39
CA THR A 51 -7.60 -14.94 -40.15
C THR A 51 -6.15 -15.00 -40.63
N ARG A 52 -5.59 -13.89 -41.12
CA ARG A 52 -4.21 -13.79 -41.60
C ARG A 52 -3.16 -13.87 -40.50
N ASN A 53 -3.54 -13.55 -39.26
CA ASN A 53 -2.66 -13.51 -38.11
C ASN A 53 -3.15 -14.44 -36.99
N ALA A 54 -3.82 -15.54 -37.32
CA ALA A 54 -4.51 -16.38 -36.35
C ALA A 54 -3.56 -16.95 -35.28
N ASP A 55 -2.29 -17.19 -35.63
CA ASP A 55 -1.19 -17.55 -34.73
C ASP A 55 -0.93 -16.49 -33.64
N ARG A 56 -1.20 -15.23 -33.97
CA ARG A 56 -1.16 -14.08 -33.06
C ARG A 56 -2.51 -13.82 -32.41
N PHE A 57 -3.41 -14.79 -32.29
CA PHE A 57 -4.60 -14.68 -31.45
C PHE A 57 -4.77 -15.95 -30.63
N VAL A 58 -5.25 -15.79 -29.40
CA VAL A 58 -5.43 -16.90 -28.46
C VAL A 58 -6.83 -16.74 -27.87
N GLU A 59 -7.66 -17.76 -28.06
CA GLU A 59 -9.00 -17.82 -27.49
C GLU A 59 -8.92 -17.78 -25.96
N GLY A 60 -9.86 -17.07 -25.32
CA GLY A 60 -9.86 -16.82 -23.88
C GLY A 60 -9.00 -15.64 -23.43
N LYS A 61 -7.96 -15.27 -24.21
CA LYS A 61 -7.09 -14.11 -23.90
C LYS A 61 -7.37 -12.90 -24.78
N HIS A 62 -7.58 -13.12 -26.08
CA HIS A 62 -7.76 -12.04 -27.05
C HIS A 62 -9.21 -11.99 -27.54
N PHE A 63 -9.85 -13.15 -27.69
CA PHE A 63 -11.24 -13.24 -28.12
C PHE A 63 -11.95 -14.43 -27.47
N PHE A 64 -13.28 -14.42 -27.53
CA PHE A 64 -14.14 -15.56 -27.24
C PHE A 64 -15.01 -15.85 -28.46
N LYS A 65 -15.07 -17.13 -28.87
CA LYS A 65 -15.97 -17.56 -29.94
C LYS A 65 -17.23 -18.17 -29.33
N LEU A 66 -18.35 -17.48 -29.45
CA LEU A 66 -19.64 -18.01 -29.01
C LEU A 66 -20.34 -18.73 -30.14
N ALA A 67 -20.80 -19.95 -29.87
CA ALA A 67 -21.61 -20.75 -30.78
C ALA A 67 -22.73 -21.46 -30.01
N GLY A 68 -23.75 -21.92 -30.73
CA GLY A 68 -24.82 -22.75 -30.16
C GLY A 68 -25.55 -22.10 -28.96
N GLU A 69 -25.62 -22.83 -27.85
CA GLU A 69 -26.35 -22.38 -26.65
C GLU A 69 -25.76 -21.11 -26.02
N ALA A 70 -24.44 -20.94 -26.03
CA ALA A 70 -23.79 -19.77 -25.44
C ALA A 70 -24.20 -18.49 -26.19
N LEU A 71 -24.29 -18.56 -27.52
CA LEU A 71 -24.78 -17.46 -28.35
C LEU A 71 -26.27 -17.18 -28.11
N LYS A 72 -27.08 -18.23 -27.94
CA LYS A 72 -28.52 -18.09 -27.63
C LYS A 72 -28.74 -17.40 -26.28
N LYS A 73 -27.98 -17.80 -25.25
CA LYS A 73 -28.02 -17.18 -23.91
C LYS A 73 -27.65 -15.69 -23.96
N LEU A 74 -26.55 -15.35 -24.65
CA LEU A 74 -26.13 -13.95 -24.80
C LEU A 74 -27.17 -13.10 -25.54
N ARG A 75 -27.80 -13.63 -26.59
CA ARG A 75 -28.89 -12.92 -27.28
C ARG A 75 -30.05 -12.61 -26.35
N LEU A 76 -30.49 -13.59 -25.56
CA LEU A 76 -31.59 -13.40 -24.61
C LEU A 76 -31.23 -12.33 -23.57
N SER A 77 -30.04 -12.39 -22.98
CA SER A 77 -29.61 -11.39 -21.98
C SER A 77 -29.53 -9.97 -22.57
N LEU A 78 -29.10 -9.85 -23.83
CA LEU A 78 -29.05 -8.56 -24.53
C LEU A 78 -30.44 -8.04 -24.93
N SER A 79 -31.37 -8.92 -25.30
CA SER A 79 -32.75 -8.54 -25.58
C SER A 79 -33.51 -8.11 -24.31
N GLU A 80 -33.28 -8.80 -23.19
CA GLU A 80 -33.84 -8.40 -21.89
C GLU A 80 -33.29 -7.04 -21.42
N SER A 81 -31.99 -6.78 -21.62
CA SER A 81 -31.38 -5.50 -21.25
C SER A 81 -31.79 -4.33 -22.15
N GLN A 82 -32.06 -4.58 -23.44
CA GLN A 82 -32.48 -3.55 -24.40
C GLN A 82 -33.89 -2.99 -24.11
N ASN A 83 -34.75 -3.71 -23.39
CA ASN A 83 -36.05 -3.20 -22.95
C ASN A 83 -35.95 -2.14 -21.83
N LEU A 84 -34.77 -1.96 -21.23
CA LEU A 84 -34.55 -1.06 -20.08
C LEU A 84 -33.72 0.18 -20.42
N ARG A 85 -33.02 0.24 -21.57
CA ARG A 85 -32.13 1.38 -21.92
C ARG A 85 -32.17 1.72 -23.42
N PRO A 86 -32.63 2.94 -23.80
CA PRO A 86 -32.65 3.40 -25.19
C PRO A 86 -31.28 3.47 -25.88
N SER A 87 -30.18 3.49 -25.10
CA SER A 87 -28.80 3.64 -25.55
C SER A 87 -28.13 2.34 -26.02
N GLN A 88 -28.72 1.16 -25.76
CA GLN A 88 -28.19 -0.13 -26.21
C GLN A 88 -28.78 -0.62 -27.55
N ARG A 89 -29.60 0.20 -28.22
CA ARG A 89 -30.27 -0.13 -29.50
C ARG A 89 -29.34 -0.43 -30.68
N GLY A 90 -28.02 -0.24 -30.52
CA GLY A 90 -27.03 -0.42 -31.59
C GLY A 90 -26.48 -1.84 -31.74
N LEU A 91 -26.67 -2.73 -30.75
CA LEU A 91 -26.09 -4.07 -30.80
C LEU A 91 -27.07 -5.09 -31.38
N GLN A 92 -27.25 -5.06 -32.70
CA GLN A 92 -28.10 -6.01 -33.41
C GLN A 92 -27.29 -7.24 -33.83
N ILE A 93 -27.30 -8.28 -33.01
CA ILE A 93 -26.77 -9.59 -33.41
C ILE A 93 -27.79 -10.22 -34.37
N SER A 94 -27.38 -10.46 -35.62
CA SER A 94 -28.25 -11.12 -36.60
C SER A 94 -28.76 -12.46 -36.06
N PRO A 95 -30.08 -12.74 -36.11
CA PRO A 95 -30.66 -13.99 -35.63
C PRO A 95 -30.12 -15.22 -36.41
N LYS A 96 -29.61 -15.01 -37.62
CA LYS A 96 -29.02 -16.05 -38.48
C LYS A 96 -27.55 -16.35 -38.18
N ALA A 97 -26.87 -15.56 -37.34
CA ALA A 97 -25.46 -15.81 -37.03
C ALA A 97 -25.31 -17.12 -36.25
N ARG A 98 -24.45 -18.02 -36.74
CA ARG A 98 -24.17 -19.32 -36.09
C ARG A 98 -23.07 -19.20 -35.03
N ASN A 99 -22.15 -18.26 -35.25
CA ASN A 99 -21.04 -17.95 -34.38
C ASN A 99 -20.95 -16.42 -34.18
N LEU A 100 -20.48 -15.98 -33.03
CA LEU A 100 -20.17 -14.59 -32.72
C LEU A 100 -18.76 -14.49 -32.14
N MET A 101 -17.98 -13.56 -32.65
CA MET A 101 -16.66 -13.24 -32.10
C MET A 101 -16.79 -12.06 -31.14
N LEU A 102 -16.30 -12.25 -29.92
CA LEU A 102 -16.20 -11.22 -28.91
C LEU A 102 -14.74 -10.91 -28.65
N TRP A 103 -14.35 -9.65 -28.72
CA TRP A 103 -12.98 -9.18 -28.60
C TRP A 103 -12.77 -8.56 -27.22
N THR A 104 -11.72 -8.99 -26.53
CA THR A 104 -11.22 -8.34 -25.32
C THR A 104 -10.46 -7.06 -25.68
N GLU A 105 -10.15 -6.22 -24.69
CA GLU A 105 -9.26 -5.06 -24.87
C GLU A 105 -7.91 -5.45 -25.49
N ARG A 106 -7.33 -6.58 -25.05
CA ARG A 106 -6.08 -7.10 -25.61
C ARG A 106 -6.22 -7.54 -27.07
N GLY A 107 -7.38 -8.09 -27.44
CA GLY A 107 -7.70 -8.43 -28.82
C GLY A 107 -7.87 -7.19 -29.69
N ALA A 108 -8.57 -6.19 -29.18
CA ALA A 108 -8.74 -4.89 -29.84
C ALA A 108 -7.37 -4.23 -30.10
N ALA A 109 -6.49 -4.17 -29.09
CA ALA A 109 -5.14 -3.64 -29.25
C ALA A 109 -4.31 -4.37 -30.34
N ARG A 110 -4.47 -5.69 -30.48
CA ARG A 110 -3.83 -6.43 -31.60
C ARG A 110 -4.40 -6.02 -32.96
N HIS A 111 -5.69 -5.75 -33.04
CA HIS A 111 -6.29 -5.21 -34.26
C HIS A 111 -5.78 -3.80 -34.58
N ALA A 112 -5.66 -2.91 -33.59
CA ALA A 112 -5.08 -1.57 -33.79
C ALA A 112 -3.69 -1.66 -34.44
N LYS A 113 -2.83 -2.57 -33.98
CA LYS A 113 -1.50 -2.80 -34.56
C LYS A 113 -1.50 -3.22 -36.04
N MET A 114 -2.61 -3.78 -36.53
CA MET A 114 -2.74 -4.35 -37.88
C MET A 114 -3.60 -3.50 -38.81
N LEU A 115 -4.18 -2.41 -38.30
CA LEU A 115 -5.02 -1.48 -39.05
C LEU A 115 -4.28 -0.18 -39.29
N ASP A 116 -4.40 0.34 -40.50
CA ASP A 116 -3.78 1.61 -40.90
C ASP A 116 -4.85 2.70 -41.02
N THR A 117 -5.60 2.91 -39.93
CA THR A 117 -6.65 3.92 -39.85
C THR A 117 -6.28 4.96 -38.80
N ASP A 118 -6.65 6.23 -39.02
CA ASP A 118 -6.37 7.31 -38.06
C ASP A 118 -6.87 6.97 -36.65
N GLN A 119 -8.02 6.29 -36.55
CA GLN A 119 -8.57 5.85 -35.27
C GLN A 119 -7.74 4.75 -34.61
N ALA A 120 -7.15 3.83 -35.38
CA ALA A 120 -6.24 2.82 -34.86
C ALA A 120 -4.92 3.44 -34.37
N TRP A 121 -4.42 4.45 -35.09
CA TRP A 121 -3.26 5.25 -34.68
C TRP A 121 -3.51 5.99 -33.35
N ASN A 122 -4.67 6.63 -33.18
CA ASN A 122 -5.03 7.29 -31.91
C ASN A 122 -5.07 6.31 -30.72
N VAL A 123 -5.56 5.08 -30.94
CA VAL A 123 -5.58 4.05 -29.88
C VAL A 123 -4.18 3.56 -29.58
N PHE A 124 -3.31 3.46 -30.60
CA PHE A 124 -1.92 3.10 -30.40
C PHE A 124 -1.17 4.18 -29.60
N GLU A 125 -1.34 5.45 -29.95
CA GLU A 125 -0.80 6.60 -29.21
C GLU A 125 -1.26 6.59 -27.74
N ALA A 126 -2.56 6.37 -27.49
CA ALA A 126 -3.06 6.24 -26.12
C ALA A 126 -2.44 5.08 -25.33
N LEU A 127 -2.12 3.96 -25.99
CA LEU A 127 -1.43 2.83 -25.36
C LEU A 127 0.05 3.14 -25.09
N GLU A 128 0.72 3.87 -25.98
CA GLU A 128 2.08 4.37 -25.78
C GLU A 128 2.13 5.35 -24.62
N ASP A 129 1.24 6.35 -24.62
CA ASP A 129 1.08 7.29 -23.51
C ASP A 129 0.83 6.56 -22.21
N PHE A 130 -0.07 5.57 -22.17
CA PHE A 130 -0.28 4.79 -20.96
C PHE A 130 0.99 4.05 -20.53
N TYR A 131 1.70 3.39 -21.44
CA TYR A 131 2.92 2.62 -21.14
C TYR A 131 4.06 3.51 -20.65
N PHE A 132 4.30 4.65 -21.29
CA PHE A 132 5.40 5.56 -20.94
C PHE A 132 5.06 6.45 -19.74
N ASN A 133 3.79 6.84 -19.57
CA ASN A 133 3.32 7.59 -18.40
C ASN A 133 3.01 6.68 -17.20
N GLN A 134 3.06 5.35 -17.36
CA GLN A 134 2.90 4.40 -16.24
C GLN A 134 4.00 4.59 -15.18
N LYS A 135 5.20 5.00 -15.58
CA LYS A 135 6.30 5.30 -14.66
C LYS A 135 6.05 6.53 -13.78
N GLU A 136 5.23 7.46 -14.22
CA GLU A 136 4.82 8.60 -13.39
C GLU A 136 3.68 8.21 -12.44
N SER A 137 2.79 7.30 -12.86
CA SER A 137 1.64 6.85 -12.04
C SER A 137 1.95 5.74 -11.02
N GLU A 138 3.01 4.95 -11.19
CA GLU A 138 3.53 4.08 -10.12
C GLU A 138 4.03 4.87 -8.90
N SER A 139 4.26 6.19 -9.05
CA SER A 139 4.56 7.11 -7.94
C SER A 139 3.33 7.76 -7.30
N VAL A 140 2.12 7.46 -7.80
CA VAL A 140 0.83 7.95 -7.27
C VAL A 140 0.10 6.81 -6.55
N ALA A 141 0.83 6.03 -5.76
CA ALA A 141 0.23 5.64 -4.49
C ALA A 141 0.06 6.94 -3.70
N THR A 142 -1.18 7.39 -3.51
CA THR A 142 -1.50 8.62 -2.77
C THR A 142 -0.79 8.59 -1.42
N LYS A 143 0.35 9.27 -1.34
CA LYS A 143 1.18 9.34 -0.12
C LYS A 143 0.32 9.86 1.01
N THR A 144 0.49 9.28 2.19
CA THR A 144 -0.36 9.61 3.34
C THR A 144 -0.05 11.01 3.88
N THR A 145 -1.03 11.91 3.83
CA THR A 145 -0.93 13.24 4.43
C THR A 145 -0.68 13.13 5.95
N THR A 146 0.03 14.08 6.55
CA THR A 146 0.31 14.13 8.00
C THR A 146 -0.92 13.88 8.88
N GLN A 147 -2.09 14.39 8.47
CA GLN A 147 -3.35 14.16 9.19
C GLN A 147 -3.79 12.69 9.18
N SER A 148 -3.68 12.00 8.04
CA SER A 148 -4.04 10.58 7.92
C SER A 148 -3.12 9.65 8.74
N ARG A 149 -1.92 10.10 9.08
CA ARG A 149 -0.93 9.36 9.90
C ARG A 149 -1.08 9.57 11.41
N THR A 150 -1.96 10.49 11.82
CA THR A 150 -2.23 10.78 13.25
C THR A 150 -2.65 9.54 14.05
N PRO A 151 -3.53 8.65 13.54
CA PRO A 151 -3.93 7.45 14.27
C PRO A 151 -2.77 6.48 14.54
N LEU A 152 -1.86 6.28 13.57
CA LEU A 152 -0.66 5.45 13.73
C LEU A 152 0.28 6.03 14.79
N ARG A 153 0.51 7.35 14.77
CA ARG A 153 1.32 8.04 15.80
C ARG A 153 0.67 7.96 17.18
N GLY A 154 -0.66 8.09 17.24
CA GLY A 154 -1.43 7.91 18.48
C GLY A 154 -1.26 6.50 19.06
N LEU A 155 -1.34 5.47 18.22
CA LEU A 155 -1.11 4.08 18.62
C LEU A 155 0.31 3.87 19.15
N VAL A 156 1.33 4.38 18.46
CA VAL A 156 2.73 4.32 18.92
C VAL A 156 2.92 4.98 20.28
N ASN A 157 2.30 6.14 20.52
CA ASN A 157 2.37 6.83 21.81
C ASN A 157 1.69 6.01 22.93
N ILE A 158 0.55 5.38 22.65
CA ILE A 158 -0.14 4.50 23.61
C ILE A 158 0.73 3.29 23.94
N ILE A 159 1.35 2.68 22.93
CA ILE A 159 2.24 1.53 23.12
C ILE A 159 3.47 1.92 23.94
N MET A 160 4.08 3.07 23.65
CA MET A 160 5.21 3.60 24.41
C MET A 160 4.84 3.86 25.87
N GLY A 161 3.69 4.48 26.14
CA GLY A 161 3.23 4.77 27.51
C GLY A 161 2.81 3.53 28.30
N LYS A 162 2.21 2.53 27.65
CA LYS A 162 1.67 1.33 28.32
C LYS A 162 2.71 0.21 28.47
N TYR A 163 3.63 0.07 27.52
CA TYR A 163 4.58 -1.05 27.44
C TYR A 163 6.06 -0.61 27.46
N GLY A 164 6.36 0.70 27.51
CA GLY A 164 7.73 1.21 27.60
C GLY A 164 8.58 1.00 26.34
N LEU A 165 7.96 0.74 25.19
CA LEU A 165 8.68 0.47 23.94
C LEU A 165 9.22 1.74 23.29
N ASN A 166 10.41 1.65 22.68
CA ASN A 166 11.03 2.77 21.99
C ASN A 166 10.30 3.08 20.67
N SER A 167 9.85 4.33 20.53
CA SER A 167 9.19 4.86 19.32
C SER A 167 9.97 4.57 18.03
N LYS A 168 11.31 4.68 18.05
CA LYS A 168 12.17 4.38 16.90
C LYS A 168 12.05 2.93 16.46
N LYS A 169 12.01 1.98 17.40
CA LYS A 169 11.90 0.54 17.11
C LYS A 169 10.52 0.24 16.49
N LEU A 170 9.45 0.83 17.03
CA LEU A 170 8.08 0.66 16.51
C LEU A 170 7.95 1.16 15.06
N PHE A 171 8.53 2.32 14.72
CA PHE A 171 8.53 2.78 13.33
C PHE A 171 9.42 1.92 12.42
N GLN A 172 10.59 1.46 12.89
CA GLN A 172 11.44 0.54 12.13
C GLN A 172 10.73 -0.78 11.79
N MET A 173 9.86 -1.28 12.66
CA MET A 173 9.06 -2.47 12.37
C MET A 173 8.08 -2.23 11.23
N VAL A 174 7.39 -1.09 11.24
CA VAL A 174 6.49 -0.69 10.15
C VAL A 174 7.27 -0.49 8.85
N HIS A 175 8.46 0.10 8.92
CA HIS A 175 9.33 0.29 7.75
C HIS A 175 9.72 -1.05 7.11
N HIS A 176 10.17 -2.00 7.94
CA HIS A 176 10.56 -3.33 7.50
C HIS A 176 9.38 -4.11 6.90
N GLU A 177 8.23 -4.14 7.58
CA GLU A 177 7.06 -4.92 7.15
C GLU A 177 6.47 -4.41 5.82
N PHE A 178 6.41 -3.10 5.65
CA PHE A 178 5.77 -2.49 4.47
C PHE A 178 6.76 -2.09 3.38
N GLY A 179 8.06 -2.37 3.56
CA GLY A 179 9.11 -2.07 2.59
C GLY A 179 9.30 -0.57 2.34
N VAL A 180 9.05 0.27 3.35
CA VAL A 180 9.16 1.73 3.26
C VAL A 180 10.32 2.25 4.10
N ASN A 181 10.97 3.33 3.68
CA ASN A 181 12.05 3.94 4.45
C ASN A 181 11.52 4.86 5.55
N HIS A 182 10.33 5.43 5.34
CA HIS A 182 9.70 6.34 6.28
C HIS A 182 8.17 6.28 6.19
N ILE A 183 7.49 6.56 7.31
CA ILE A 183 6.01 6.45 7.43
C ILE A 183 5.19 7.37 6.51
N ASP A 184 5.79 8.34 5.83
CA ASP A 184 5.13 9.16 4.79
C ASP A 184 5.05 8.47 3.43
N GLU A 185 5.85 7.43 3.22
CA GLU A 185 5.82 6.59 2.03
C GLU A 185 4.70 5.53 2.09
N LEU A 186 4.09 5.34 3.27
CA LEU A 186 2.93 4.47 3.43
C LEU A 186 1.75 4.98 2.59
N THR A 187 1.12 4.06 1.88
CA THR A 187 -0.10 4.33 1.10
C THR A 187 -1.33 4.36 2.02
N HIS A 188 -2.44 4.94 1.54
CA HIS A 188 -3.67 5.00 2.33
C HIS A 188 -4.22 3.61 2.69
N ASP A 189 -4.02 2.63 1.82
CA ASP A 189 -4.47 1.24 2.01
C ASP A 189 -3.56 0.46 2.97
N GLN A 190 -2.28 0.82 3.04
CA GLN A 190 -1.31 0.20 3.95
C GLN A 190 -1.46 0.70 5.39
N LEU A 191 -2.05 1.89 5.60
CA LEU A 191 -2.09 2.53 6.91
C LEU A 191 -2.92 1.76 7.95
N PRO A 192 -4.15 1.27 7.65
CA PRO A 192 -4.90 0.41 8.57
C PRO A 192 -4.14 -0.88 8.89
N SER A 193 -3.54 -1.51 7.87
CA SER A 193 -2.75 -2.74 8.02
C SER A 193 -1.53 -2.54 8.90
N ALA A 194 -0.85 -1.39 8.80
CA ALA A 194 0.29 -1.04 9.63
C ALA A 194 -0.09 -0.82 11.10
N MET A 195 -1.27 -0.23 11.35
CA MET A 195 -1.82 -0.09 12.70
C MET A 195 -2.18 -1.44 13.30
N GLU A 196 -2.85 -2.29 12.52
CA GLU A 196 -3.22 -3.65 12.94
C GLU A 196 -1.98 -4.50 13.22
N TYR A 197 -0.96 -4.42 12.36
CA TYR A 197 0.32 -5.09 12.56
C TYR A 197 0.99 -4.70 13.88
N LEU A 198 1.09 -3.39 14.19
CA LEU A 198 1.64 -2.92 15.45
C LEU A 198 0.80 -3.37 16.65
N ALA A 199 -0.53 -3.30 16.54
CA ALA A 199 -1.43 -3.72 17.61
C ALA A 199 -1.32 -5.24 17.86
N ALA A 200 -1.32 -6.05 16.81
CA ALA A 200 -1.17 -7.50 16.87
C ALA A 200 0.17 -7.88 17.49
N LYS A 201 1.29 -7.32 17.01
CA LYS A 201 2.61 -7.63 17.59
C LYS A 201 2.78 -7.23 19.05
N VAL A 202 2.03 -6.24 19.52
CA VAL A 202 2.01 -5.85 20.94
C VAL A 202 1.04 -6.71 21.77
N ILE A 203 -0.08 -7.17 21.20
CA ILE A 203 -1.10 -7.98 21.89
C ILE A 203 -0.73 -9.47 21.91
N GLU A 204 -0.19 -10.00 20.82
CA GLU A 204 0.18 -11.42 20.66
C GLU A 204 1.43 -11.79 21.46
N GLY A 205 2.14 -10.82 22.05
CA GLY A 205 3.34 -11.06 22.86
C GLY A 205 4.48 -11.71 22.06
N GLU A 206 4.37 -11.71 20.72
CA GLU A 206 5.11 -12.63 19.86
C GLU A 206 6.53 -12.18 19.53
N PHE A 207 7.04 -11.08 20.11
CA PHE A 207 8.49 -10.88 20.23
C PHE A 207 8.88 -9.76 21.21
N LEU A 208 9.08 -10.14 22.48
CA LEU A 208 10.28 -9.70 23.21
C LEU A 208 11.46 -10.50 22.66
N GLY A 209 11.92 -10.13 21.47
CA GLY A 209 13.23 -10.54 21.00
C GLY A 209 14.25 -9.96 21.95
N LYS A 210 14.74 -10.77 22.89
CA LYS A 210 16.07 -10.54 23.43
C LYS A 210 16.99 -10.51 22.21
N GLU A 211 17.50 -9.34 21.84
CA GLU A 211 18.70 -9.28 21.03
C GLU A 211 19.75 -10.08 21.82
N GLU A 212 20.11 -11.28 21.34
CA GLU A 212 21.30 -11.96 21.82
C GLU A 212 22.47 -11.07 21.43
N MET A 213 22.90 -10.25 22.39
CA MET A 213 24.22 -9.64 22.37
C MET A 213 25.23 -10.76 22.13
N PRO A 214 26.25 -10.57 21.27
CA PRO A 214 27.28 -11.56 21.06
C PRO A 214 27.83 -11.98 22.43
N ILE A 215 27.68 -13.27 22.75
CA ILE A 215 28.17 -13.85 24.00
C ILE A 215 29.68 -13.64 23.96
N PRO A 216 30.27 -12.82 24.87
CA PRO A 216 31.70 -12.68 24.90
C PRO A 216 32.31 -14.06 25.16
N ASN A 217 33.33 -14.44 24.40
CA ASN A 217 33.94 -15.76 24.50
C ASN A 217 34.34 -16.06 25.95
N GLY A 218 33.72 -17.09 26.57
CA GLY A 218 34.09 -17.59 27.90
C GLY A 218 32.97 -17.77 28.94
N TYR A 219 31.72 -17.37 28.67
CA TYR A 219 30.66 -17.50 29.68
C TYR A 219 29.99 -18.88 29.69
N SER A 220 30.38 -19.76 30.62
CA SER A 220 29.66 -21.01 30.91
C SER A 220 28.70 -20.84 32.11
N GLY A 221 27.39 -20.87 31.85
CA GLY A 221 26.43 -21.44 32.79
C GLY A 221 25.76 -20.54 33.84
N PHE A 222 25.70 -19.21 33.69
CA PHE A 222 24.93 -18.38 34.63
C PHE A 222 23.46 -18.22 34.22
N THR A 223 22.55 -18.80 35.00
CA THR A 223 21.10 -18.54 34.90
C THR A 223 20.69 -17.50 35.93
N GLY A 224 20.67 -16.22 35.54
CA GLY A 224 20.27 -15.11 36.42
C GLY A 224 20.35 -13.75 35.72
N ARG A 225 20.14 -12.67 36.48
CA ARG A 225 20.35 -11.29 36.00
C ARG A 225 21.78 -10.86 36.35
N LEU A 226 22.49 -10.21 35.44
CA LEU A 226 23.87 -9.76 35.61
C LEU A 226 23.93 -8.25 35.33
N LEU A 227 24.59 -7.49 36.20
CA LEU A 227 24.97 -6.10 35.94
C LEU A 227 26.40 -6.10 35.43
N MET A 228 26.67 -5.43 34.31
CA MET A 228 28.00 -5.33 33.71
C MET A 228 28.35 -3.89 33.40
N GLU A 229 29.61 -3.54 33.59
CA GLU A 229 30.21 -2.30 33.10
C GLU A 229 31.23 -2.64 32.03
N LEU A 230 31.13 -1.95 30.89
CA LEU A 230 31.92 -2.20 29.70
C LEU A 230 32.71 -0.94 29.35
N GLU A 231 34.02 -1.07 29.14
CA GLU A 231 34.90 0.00 28.67
C GLU A 231 35.68 -0.50 27.46
N ASN A 232 35.62 0.23 26.34
CA ASN A 232 36.25 -0.15 25.06
C ASN A 232 35.89 -1.57 24.55
N GLY A 233 34.71 -2.08 24.91
CA GLY A 233 34.24 -3.42 24.53
C GLY A 233 34.71 -4.55 25.45
N GLU A 234 35.50 -4.25 26.48
CA GLU A 234 35.90 -5.19 27.52
C GLU A 234 35.05 -5.03 28.78
N THR A 235 34.74 -6.13 29.45
CA THR A 235 34.00 -6.10 30.72
C THR A 235 34.95 -5.73 31.86
N ILE A 236 34.79 -4.53 32.39
CA ILE A 236 35.58 -4.04 33.54
C ILE A 236 34.93 -4.37 34.88
N TYR A 237 33.60 -4.61 34.90
CA TYR A 237 32.87 -5.03 36.10
C TYR A 237 31.74 -5.99 35.76
N SER A 238 31.50 -6.98 36.61
CA SER A 238 30.32 -7.84 36.54
C SER A 238 29.82 -8.28 37.91
N GLN A 239 28.50 -8.27 38.12
CA GLN A 239 27.87 -8.71 39.36
C GLN A 239 26.53 -9.41 39.10
N ALA A 240 26.32 -10.55 39.76
CA ALA A 240 25.04 -11.25 39.75
C ALA A 240 23.99 -10.50 40.61
N LEU A 241 22.83 -10.25 40.02
CA LEU A 241 21.70 -9.60 40.66
C LEU A 241 20.74 -10.64 41.22
N THR A 242 20.36 -10.46 42.49
CA THR A 242 19.31 -11.25 43.14
C THR A 242 17.92 -10.67 42.87
N PRO A 243 16.82 -11.41 43.11
CA PRO A 243 15.45 -10.88 42.93
C PRO A 243 15.11 -9.64 43.76
N LYS A 244 15.92 -9.32 44.79
CA LYS A 244 15.74 -8.10 45.61
C LYS A 244 16.32 -6.85 44.94
N HIS A 245 17.19 -7.01 43.95
CA HIS A 245 17.79 -5.89 43.23
C HIS A 245 16.81 -5.35 42.19
N HIS A 246 16.59 -4.04 42.25
CA HIS A 246 15.84 -3.30 41.24
C HIS A 246 16.83 -2.47 40.45
N VAL A 247 16.80 -2.58 39.13
CA VAL A 247 17.64 -1.80 38.21
C VAL A 247 16.74 -0.84 37.47
N SER A 248 17.15 0.40 37.40
CA SER A 248 16.37 1.51 36.86
C SER A 248 17.31 2.51 36.22
N THR A 249 16.82 3.32 35.29
CA THR A 249 17.59 4.50 34.88
C THR A 249 17.70 5.47 36.06
N LEU A 250 18.73 6.32 36.05
CA LEU A 250 18.89 7.35 37.08
C LEU A 250 17.67 8.28 37.15
N ASN A 251 17.03 8.56 36.00
CA ASN A 251 15.82 9.38 35.95
C ASN A 251 14.64 8.72 36.66
N ASP A 252 14.35 7.44 36.39
CA ASP A 252 13.20 6.80 37.08
C ASP A 252 13.50 6.61 38.57
N PHE A 253 14.77 6.41 38.95
CA PHE A 253 15.16 6.43 40.36
C PHE A 253 14.91 7.80 41.01
N MET A 254 15.31 8.89 40.34
CA MET A 254 15.07 10.26 40.82
C MET A 254 13.57 10.54 40.96
N GLU A 255 12.75 10.12 40.00
CA GLU A 255 11.30 10.30 40.06
C GLU A 255 10.68 9.52 41.24
N ILE A 256 11.07 8.25 41.42
CA ILE A 256 10.59 7.41 42.53
C ILE A 256 10.99 8.02 43.88
N ALA A 257 12.24 8.48 44.01
CA ALA A 257 12.73 9.12 45.22
C ALA A 257 11.93 10.40 45.53
N GLN A 258 11.71 11.25 44.53
CA GLN A 258 10.93 12.48 44.68
C GLN A 258 9.49 12.21 45.11
N ARG A 259 8.82 11.21 44.50
CA ARG A 259 7.47 10.79 44.91
C ARG A 259 7.41 10.25 46.33
N ALA A 260 8.48 9.59 46.78
CA ALA A 260 8.60 9.12 48.16
C ALA A 260 9.04 10.24 49.14
N GLY A 261 9.16 11.48 48.69
CA GLY A 261 9.52 12.64 49.51
C GLY A 261 11.02 12.80 49.75
N TYR A 262 11.86 12.04 49.05
CA TYR A 262 13.31 12.21 49.08
C TYR A 262 13.75 13.24 48.03
N LEU A 263 14.67 14.11 48.40
CA LEU A 263 15.28 15.08 47.50
C LEU A 263 16.72 14.64 47.22
N LEU A 264 17.01 14.28 45.96
CA LEU A 264 18.38 14.00 45.52
C LEU A 264 19.08 15.30 45.17
N ILE A 265 20.24 15.55 45.79
CA ILE A 265 21.06 16.74 45.55
C ILE A 265 22.48 16.27 45.28
N HIS A 266 23.17 16.90 44.32
CA HIS A 266 24.58 16.61 44.09
C HIS A 266 25.39 16.99 45.34
N LYS A 267 26.40 16.18 45.67
CA LYS A 267 27.16 16.35 46.92
C LYS A 267 27.80 17.74 47.04
N GLU A 268 28.19 18.33 45.91
CA GLU A 268 28.79 19.66 45.83
C GLU A 268 27.79 20.77 46.19
N ASP A 269 26.52 20.62 45.83
CA ASP A 269 25.45 21.58 46.11
C ASP A 269 24.89 21.43 47.53
N MET A 270 25.06 20.25 48.15
CA MET A 270 24.63 20.00 49.53
C MET A 270 25.44 20.82 50.55
N GLN A 271 26.74 20.97 50.34
CA GLN A 271 27.65 21.63 51.30
C GLN A 271 27.27 23.11 51.58
N PRO A 272 27.05 23.95 50.56
CA PRO A 272 26.54 25.32 50.76
C PRO A 272 25.16 25.36 51.43
N MET A 273 24.27 24.45 51.05
CA MET A 273 22.90 24.40 51.57
C MET A 273 22.86 24.05 53.07
N MET A 274 23.67 23.07 53.49
CA MET A 274 23.80 22.70 54.90
C MET A 274 24.38 23.84 55.75
N LYS A 275 25.41 24.52 55.23
CA LYS A 275 26.03 25.68 55.90
C LYS A 275 25.04 26.84 56.07
N ALA A 276 24.18 27.07 55.06
CA ALA A 276 23.12 28.07 55.14
C ALA A 276 22.04 27.70 56.19
N LEU A 277 21.63 26.43 56.25
CA LEU A 277 20.67 25.94 57.25
C LEU A 277 21.19 26.00 58.68
N GLU A 278 22.49 25.72 58.89
CA GLU A 278 23.14 25.89 60.19
C GLU A 278 23.18 27.36 60.61
N SER A 279 23.52 28.28 59.69
CA SER A 279 23.51 29.72 59.98
C SER A 279 22.13 30.27 60.34
N TYR A 280 21.06 29.62 59.88
CA TYR A 280 19.67 29.99 60.20
C TYR A 280 19.27 29.56 61.61
N LYS A 281 19.78 28.42 62.11
CA LYS A 281 19.51 27.93 63.48
C LYS A 281 20.21 28.73 64.58
N PHE A 282 21.23 29.51 64.26
CA PHE A 282 21.92 30.38 65.22
C PHE A 282 21.35 31.81 65.28
N ASN A 283 20.45 32.18 64.37
CA ASN A 283 19.86 33.52 64.28
C ASN A 283 18.33 33.54 64.54
N ALA A 284 17.76 32.43 65.02
CA ALA A 284 16.37 32.30 65.48
C ALA A 284 16.35 31.92 66.96
#